data_AF-A0ABD4W1Z6-F1
#
_entry.id   AF-A0ABD4W1Z6-F1
#
_cell.length_a   1.000
_cell.length_b   1.000
_cell.length_c   1.000
_cell.angle_alpha   90.00
_cell.angle_beta   90.00
_cell.angle_gamma   90.00
#
_symmetry.space_group_name_H-M   'P 1'
#
loop_
_entity.id
_entity.type
_entity.pdbx_description
1 polymer ?
#
loop_
_entity_poly.entity_id
_entity_poly.type
_entity_poly.pdbx_seq_one_letter_code
_entity_poly.pdbx_strand_id
1 'polypeptide(L)'
;MTELISIRESAKHVDEEVRMHVWLTDKRSSGKIVFLQLRDGTAFFQGVVRKNDVSEEVFEAAKGLRQEASFYLTGTIHEDARS
;
A
#
# COMPACT_ATOMS: atom_id res chain seq x y z
N MET A 1 -7.97 -14.96 8.44
CA MET A 1 -8.80 -13.92 7.78
C MET A 1 -8.13 -12.61 8.11
N THR A 2 -7.75 -11.85 7.08
CA THR A 2 -7.01 -10.59 7.25
C THR A 2 -7.97 -9.49 7.69
N GLU A 3 -7.62 -8.73 8.72
CA GLU A 3 -8.48 -7.70 9.31
C GLU A 3 -8.54 -6.46 8.40
N LEU A 4 -9.75 -5.92 8.18
CA LEU A 4 -9.94 -4.67 7.44
C LEU A 4 -9.81 -3.49 8.40
N ILE A 5 -8.75 -2.70 8.24
CA ILE A 5 -8.45 -1.56 9.11
C ILE A 5 -8.41 -0.25 8.33
N SER A 6 -8.56 0.87 9.04
CA SER A 6 -8.27 2.21 8.52
C SER A 6 -6.78 2.53 8.59
N ILE A 7 -6.29 3.46 7.76
CA ILE A 7 -4.88 3.91 7.81
C ILE A 7 -4.54 4.48 9.19
N ARG A 8 -5.49 5.17 9.83
CA ARG A 8 -5.30 5.71 11.18
C ARG A 8 -5.01 4.65 12.24
N GLU A 9 -5.42 3.41 12.01
CA GLU A 9 -5.21 2.29 12.93
C GLU A 9 -3.93 1.52 12.67
N SER A 10 -3.25 1.77 11.54
CA SER A 10 -2.02 1.08 11.13
C SER A 10 -0.95 0.99 12.22
N ALA A 11 -0.80 2.04 13.05
CA ALA A 11 0.16 2.06 14.15
C ALA A 11 -0.08 0.99 15.23
N LYS A 12 -1.29 0.42 15.33
CA LYS A 12 -1.62 -0.67 16.25
C LYS A 12 -1.35 -2.06 15.68
N HIS A 13 -1.08 -2.15 14.38
CA HIS A 13 -0.95 -3.39 13.62
C HIS A 13 0.44 -3.52 12.98
N VAL A 14 1.47 -2.95 13.61
CA VAL A 14 2.85 -3.06 13.13
C VAL A 14 3.26 -4.54 13.11
N ASP A 15 3.92 -4.94 12.03
CA ASP A 15 4.32 -6.32 11.71
C ASP A 15 3.16 -7.31 11.50
N GLU A 16 1.92 -6.83 11.42
CA GLU A 16 0.74 -7.64 11.10
C GLU A 16 0.34 -7.49 9.63
N GLU A 17 -0.18 -8.59 9.06
CA GLU A 17 -0.82 -8.55 7.75
C GLU A 17 -2.26 -8.04 7.89
N VAL A 18 -2.55 -6.93 7.21
CA VAL A 18 -3.86 -6.26 7.28
C VAL A 18 -4.37 -5.96 5.88
N ARG A 19 -5.67 -5.72 5.78
CA ARG A 19 -6.34 -5.27 4.56
C ARG A 19 -6.79 -3.82 4.74
N MET A 20 -6.64 -3.01 3.70
CA MET A 20 -7.07 -1.61 3.71
C MET A 20 -7.84 -1.28 2.42
N HIS A 21 -8.83 -0.40 2.53
CA HIS A 21 -9.48 0.23 1.38
C HIS A 21 -8.92 1.63 1.18
N VAL A 22 -8.36 1.88 0.00
CA VAL A 22 -7.60 3.12 -0.25
C VAL A 22 -7.87 3.66 -1.66
N TRP A 23 -7.51 4.92 -1.84
CA TRP A 23 -7.35 5.60 -3.12
C TRP A 23 -5.88 5.92 -3.37
N LEU A 24 -5.46 5.79 -4.64
CA LEU A 24 -4.15 6.26 -5.06
C LEU A 24 -4.12 7.79 -5.17
N THR A 25 -3.21 8.43 -4.47
CA THR A 25 -2.93 9.88 -4.58
C THR A 25 -1.87 10.15 -5.63
N ASP A 26 -0.79 9.38 -5.59
CA ASP A 26 0.30 9.46 -6.56
C ASP A 26 1.05 8.11 -6.60
N LYS A 27 1.79 7.87 -7.68
CA LYS A 27 2.70 6.73 -7.79
C LYS A 27 4.01 7.13 -8.42
N ARG A 28 5.08 6.49 -7.95
CA ARG A 28 6.39 6.50 -8.62
C ARG A 28 6.89 5.08 -8.77
N SER A 29 7.65 4.83 -9.83
CA SER A 29 8.31 3.55 -10.05
C SER A 29 9.80 3.75 -10.20
N SER A 30 10.59 2.88 -9.59
CA SER A 30 12.04 2.87 -9.68
C SER A 30 12.51 1.43 -9.86
N GLY A 31 12.79 1.05 -11.10
CA GLY A 31 13.21 -0.30 -11.46
C GLY A 31 12.23 -1.38 -11.00
N LYS A 32 12.61 -2.08 -9.93
CA LYS A 32 11.87 -3.22 -9.36
C LYS A 32 10.94 -2.86 -8.19
N ILE A 33 10.78 -1.57 -7.89
CA ILE A 33 9.95 -1.10 -6.78
C ILE A 33 8.94 -0.07 -7.29
N VAL A 34 7.69 -0.20 -6.84
CA VAL A 34 6.64 0.80 -7.02
C VAL A 34 6.31 1.38 -5.65
N PHE A 35 6.36 2.70 -5.54
CA PHE A 35 5.89 3.42 -4.37
C PHE A 35 4.53 4.00 -4.68
N LEU A 36 3.56 3.71 -3.83
CA LEU A 36 2.19 4.18 -3.92
C LEU A 36 1.94 5.14 -2.76
N GLN A 37 1.53 6.37 -3.05
CA GLN A 37 0.99 7.27 -2.03
C GLN A 37 -0.51 7.01 -1.93
N LEU A 38 -0.93 6.47 -0.80
CA LEU A 38 -2.28 6.00 -0.55
C LEU A 38 -3.00 6.96 0.39
N ARG A 39 -4.34 7.01 0.28
CA ARG A 39 -5.21 7.70 1.24
C ARG A 39 -6.50 6.92 1.41
N ASP A 40 -7.12 7.02 2.58
CA ASP A 40 -8.45 6.43 2.86
C ASP A 40 -9.47 7.50 3.31
N GLY A 41 -9.08 8.78 3.27
CA GLY A 41 -9.84 9.91 3.80
C GLY A 41 -9.50 10.27 5.26
N THR A 42 -8.86 9.36 6.00
CA THR A 42 -8.42 9.59 7.39
C THR A 42 -6.97 10.06 7.47
N ALA A 43 -6.10 9.54 6.61
CA ALA A 43 -4.68 9.87 6.57
C ALA A 43 -4.05 9.49 5.21
N PHE A 44 -2.79 9.88 5.03
CA PHE A 44 -1.94 9.42 3.93
C PHE A 44 -1.01 8.29 4.40
N PHE A 45 -0.71 7.34 3.52
CA PHE A 45 0.14 6.20 3.82
C PHE A 45 1.03 5.85 2.63
N GLN A 46 2.24 5.36 2.89
CA GLN A 46 3.16 4.93 1.83
C GLN A 46 3.08 3.41 1.66
N GLY A 47 2.58 2.97 0.50
CA GLY A 47 2.66 1.58 0.07
C GLY A 47 3.94 1.33 -0.73
N VAL A 48 4.61 0.21 -0.48
CA VAL A 48 5.80 -0.21 -1.21
C VAL A 48 5.55 -1.59 -1.81
N VAL A 49 5.55 -1.68 -3.14
CA VAL A 49 5.39 -2.94 -3.86
C VAL A 49 6.74 -3.30 -4.49
N ARG A 50 7.35 -4.40 -4.05
CA ARG A 50 8.60 -4.92 -4.63
C ARG A 50 8.30 -6.08 -5.56
N LYS A 51 8.91 -6.09 -6.75
CA LYS A 51 8.70 -7.15 -7.75
C LYS A 51 9.00 -8.57 -7.24
N ASN A 52 9.91 -8.71 -6.27
CA ASN A 52 10.26 -10.01 -5.70
C ASN A 52 9.26 -10.51 -4.63
N ASP A 53 8.44 -9.61 -4.07
CA ASP A 53 7.56 -9.91 -2.94
C ASP A 53 6.12 -10.20 -3.40
N VAL A 54 5.82 -9.95 -4.68
CA VAL A 54 4.49 -10.15 -5.30
C VAL A 54 4.60 -10.87 -6.63
N SER A 55 3.47 -11.37 -7.15
CA SER A 55 3.42 -11.93 -8.51
C SER A 55 3.63 -10.84 -9.57
N GLU A 56 4.10 -11.25 -10.75
CA GLU A 56 4.27 -10.34 -11.90
C GLU A 56 2.95 -9.61 -12.24
N GLU A 57 1.82 -10.30 -12.14
CA GLU A 57 0.49 -9.73 -12.37
C GLU A 57 0.18 -8.58 -11.40
N VAL A 58 0.43 -8.78 -10.10
CA VAL A 58 0.22 -7.74 -9.08
C VAL A 58 1.17 -6.57 -9.29
N PHE A 59 2.43 -6.85 -9.66
CA PHE A 59 3.42 -5.81 -9.92
C PHE A 59 3.03 -4.94 -11.13
N GLU A 60 2.60 -5.56 -12.23
CA GLU A 60 2.13 -4.83 -13.41
C GLU A 60 0.80 -4.11 -13.15
N ALA A 61 -0.10 -4.68 -12.36
CA ALA A 61 -1.31 -3.99 -11.90
C ALA A 61 -0.96 -2.74 -11.10
N ALA A 62 -0.03 -2.83 -10.13
CA ALA A 62 0.44 -1.68 -9.36
C ALA A 62 1.08 -0.60 -10.24
N LYS A 63 1.84 -1.00 -11.28
CA LYS A 63 2.37 -0.07 -12.29
C LYS A 63 1.27 0.55 -13.17
N GLY A 64 0.18 -0.16 -13.41
CA GLY A 64 -0.96 0.28 -14.21
C GLY A 64 -1.93 1.21 -13.47
N LEU A 65 -1.94 1.23 -12.13
CA LEU A 65 -2.87 2.03 -11.33
C LEU A 65 -2.85 3.51 -11.72
N ARG A 66 -4.02 4.11 -11.91
CA ARG A 66 -4.13 5.55 -12.22
C ARG A 66 -4.44 6.34 -10.96
N GLN A 67 -4.13 7.64 -10.99
CA GLN A 67 -4.49 8.55 -9.91
C GLN A 67 -6.00 8.45 -9.61
N GLU A 68 -6.36 8.51 -8.33
CA GLU A 68 -7.72 8.35 -7.81
C GLU A 68 -8.37 6.98 -7.99
N ALA A 69 -7.63 5.97 -8.49
CA ALA A 69 -8.11 4.60 -8.45
C ALA A 69 -8.35 4.17 -6.99
N SER A 70 -9.54 3.59 -6.73
CA SER A 70 -9.87 2.94 -5.47
C SER A 70 -9.63 1.45 -5.56
N PHE A 71 -9.09 0.86 -4.50
CA PHE A 71 -8.84 -0.57 -4.44
C PHE A 71 -8.66 -1.03 -2.99
N TYR A 72 -8.74 -2.35 -2.82
CA TYR A 72 -8.28 -3.00 -1.61
C TYR A 72 -6.84 -3.45 -1.79
N LEU A 73 -6.02 -3.26 -0.75
CA LEU A 73 -4.70 -3.86 -0.66
C LEU A 73 -4.63 -4.75 0.56
N THR A 74 -3.78 -5.76 0.48
CA THR A 74 -3.38 -6.59 1.62
C THR A 74 -1.87 -6.54 1.71
N GLY A 75 -1.33 -6.35 2.90
CA GLY A 75 0.11 -6.30 3.12
C GLY A 75 0.46 -6.15 4.58
N THR A 76 1.75 -6.33 4.87
CA THR A 76 2.30 -6.17 6.22
C THR A 76 2.59 -4.72 6.51
N ILE A 77 2.15 -4.23 7.67
CA ILE A 77 2.51 -2.88 8.13
C ILE A 77 3.92 -2.92 8.67
N HIS A 78 4.76 -2.03 8.15
CA HIS A 78 6.08 -1.80 8.69
C HIS A 78 6.16 -0.37 9.22
N GLU A 79 6.71 -0.22 10.42
CA GLU A 79 7.07 1.09 10.95
C GLU A 79 8.26 1.64 10.15
N ASP A 80 8.06 2.79 9.49
CA ASP A 80 9.17 3.50 8.86
C ASP A 80 9.82 4.42 9.91
N ALA A 81 10.88 3.94 10.55
CA ALA A 81 11.64 4.67 11.55
C ALA A 81 12.46 5.85 10.98
N ARG A 82 12.28 6.21 9.71
CA ARG A 82 12.96 7.35 9.08
C ARG A 82 12.14 8.62 9.31
N SER A 83 12.53 9.36 10.34
CA SER A 83 12.11 10.75 10.61
C SER A 83 12.54 11.72 9.50
#